data_AF-A0A318ZR48-F1
#
_entry.id   AF-A0A318ZR48-F1
#
_cell.length_a   1.000
_cell.length_b   1.000
_cell.length_c   1.000
_cell.angle_alpha   90.00
_cell.angle_beta   90.00
_cell.angle_gamma   90.00
#
_symmetry.space_group_name_H-M   'P 1'
#
loop_
_entity.id
_entity.type
_entity.pdbx_description
1 polymer ?
#
loop_
_entity_poly.entity_id
_entity_poly.type
_entity_poly.pdbx_seq_one_letter_code
_entity_poly.pdbx_strand_id
1 'polypeptide(L)'
;MALSGGLTFTTTEPLIRWNSEKRKFLCCLFRFFKRNLSAYKAVFDAVYQDDLRSFGFNRDGVSKNRLSGQWHHLKRTVHPDWVDVHMCPFDKDGRWAPFIATIRRTLRSSNIRLEETRVDCIDTSVHDSALLTSHRTSPVTPNSLFTIGANVRPKCQSEVQDDMNLADEAEEEDMSLCHYGGKVCFWCVQERVEEVSLALEAYRCSGKANCHCIKITVQRNAPRRRDDLPPVLYRWSNVDSQGVNKPNFCIAGLFEEWDSYFSPDTISEEKFNEYFLKHIHREKVASPFISTFQSMLSPVHRAIRNKEGALISIFNNKKLDFVYSAKSFCREHRVRVERSDYKGVGEYLIWGKVPRTAIICSFKISALEKTAAEHDDVANLLQLNAIASYECNRRPLKRALSTRAKCSDHEFGNSVGKLLSLLDVKVEYSREVGERMFYAWQLRERGGPTQAFYEGISAAYGGPVTLIDINMP
;
A
#
# COMPACT_ATOMS: atom_id res chain seq x y z
N MET A 1 35.01 41.21 -19.23
CA MET A 1 34.58 39.90 -18.72
C MET A 1 33.07 39.91 -18.66
N ALA A 2 32.42 39.15 -19.55
CA ALA A 2 30.97 39.17 -19.72
C ALA A 2 30.31 38.09 -18.85
N LEU A 3 29.25 38.47 -18.13
CA LEU A 3 28.32 37.59 -17.43
C LEU A 3 27.21 37.18 -18.41
N SER A 4 26.98 35.87 -18.61
CA SER A 4 25.74 35.35 -19.18
C SER A 4 25.47 33.89 -18.76
N GLY A 5 24.94 33.71 -17.54
CA GLY A 5 24.32 32.45 -17.12
C GLY A 5 22.84 32.45 -17.48
N GLY A 6 22.49 31.95 -18.67
CA GLY A 6 21.10 31.86 -19.14
C GLY A 6 20.31 30.77 -18.41
N LEU A 7 19.13 31.12 -17.91
CA LEU A 7 18.11 30.20 -17.42
C LEU A 7 17.59 29.34 -18.59
N THR A 8 17.80 28.03 -18.54
CA THR A 8 17.18 27.07 -19.46
C THR A 8 15.75 26.78 -19.02
N PHE A 9 14.77 27.43 -19.67
CA PHE A 9 13.37 27.08 -19.54
C PHE A 9 13.15 25.67 -20.12
N THR A 10 12.90 24.68 -19.26
CA THR A 10 12.50 23.35 -19.70
C THR A 10 11.12 23.44 -20.36
N THR A 11 11.06 23.26 -21.67
CA THR A 11 9.82 23.20 -22.44
C THR A 11 8.92 22.11 -21.85
N THR A 12 7.78 22.49 -21.28
CA THR A 12 6.78 21.56 -20.73
C THR A 12 6.36 20.57 -21.81
N GLU A 13 6.52 19.26 -21.57
CA GLU A 13 6.08 18.24 -22.50
C GLU A 13 4.57 18.38 -22.78
N PRO A 14 4.13 18.32 -24.04
CA PRO A 14 2.73 18.41 -24.39
C PRO A 14 1.95 17.24 -23.77
N LEU A 15 0.78 17.53 -23.20
CA LEU A 15 -0.11 16.57 -22.53
C LEU A 15 -1.36 16.33 -23.37
N ILE A 16 -1.73 15.06 -23.54
CA ILE A 16 -2.96 14.68 -24.25
C ILE A 16 -4.14 14.87 -23.32
N ARG A 17 -5.16 15.59 -23.78
CA ARG A 17 -6.46 15.64 -23.10
C ARG A 17 -7.29 14.41 -23.46
N TRP A 18 -7.31 13.42 -22.56
CA TRP A 18 -8.12 12.21 -22.71
C TRP A 18 -9.59 12.50 -22.42
N ASN A 19 -10.42 12.50 -23.47
CA ASN A 19 -11.89 12.54 -23.36
C ASN A 19 -12.48 11.12 -23.51
N SER A 20 -13.79 10.98 -23.33
CA SER A 20 -14.50 9.71 -23.44
C SER A 20 -14.30 9.04 -24.81
N GLU A 21 -14.42 9.80 -25.89
CA GLU A 21 -14.24 9.33 -27.26
C GLU A 21 -12.85 8.72 -27.52
N LYS A 22 -11.76 9.44 -27.20
CA LYS A 22 -10.37 8.96 -27.36
C LYS A 22 -10.10 7.72 -26.53
N ARG A 23 -10.68 7.62 -25.33
CA ARG A 23 -10.54 6.45 -24.46
C ARG A 23 -11.26 5.24 -25.04
N LYS A 24 -12.49 5.42 -25.52
CA LYS A 24 -13.26 4.36 -26.18
C LYS A 24 -12.59 3.90 -27.48
N PHE A 25 -12.11 4.84 -28.29
CA PHE A 25 -11.31 4.53 -29.49
C PHE A 25 -10.08 3.67 -29.17
N LEU A 26 -9.32 4.06 -28.14
CA LEU A 26 -8.16 3.30 -27.66
C LEU A 26 -8.55 1.91 -27.17
N CYS A 27 -9.65 1.79 -26.41
CA CYS A 27 -10.17 0.49 -25.98
C CYS A 27 -10.55 -0.40 -27.18
N CYS A 28 -11.18 0.14 -28.22
CA CYS A 28 -11.52 -0.59 -29.43
C CYS A 28 -10.28 -1.12 -30.17
N LEU A 29 -9.18 -0.34 -30.22
CA LEU A 29 -7.90 -0.82 -30.77
C LEU A 29 -7.40 -2.07 -30.03
N PHE A 30 -7.43 -2.06 -28.69
CA PHE A 30 -6.97 -3.17 -27.86
C PHE A 30 -7.89 -4.39 -27.89
N ARG A 31 -9.20 -4.20 -28.02
CA ARG A 31 -10.18 -5.29 -27.99
C ARG A 31 -10.32 -5.99 -29.36
N PHE A 32 -10.48 -5.22 -30.43
CA PHE A 32 -10.88 -5.77 -31.74
C PHE A 32 -9.73 -6.01 -32.72
N PHE A 33 -8.49 -5.63 -32.38
CA PHE A 33 -7.32 -5.79 -33.24
C PHE A 33 -6.15 -6.43 -32.49
N LYS A 34 -5.33 -7.24 -33.20
CA LYS A 34 -4.15 -7.87 -32.60
C LYS A 34 -3.18 -6.80 -32.09
N ARG A 35 -2.61 -7.07 -30.91
CA ARG A 35 -1.76 -6.11 -30.20
C ARG A 35 -0.51 -5.74 -31.01
N ASN A 36 -0.52 -4.52 -31.56
CA ASN A 36 0.64 -3.91 -32.21
C ASN A 36 0.68 -2.41 -31.85
N LEU A 37 1.50 -2.05 -30.86
CA LEU A 37 1.57 -0.68 -30.34
C LEU A 37 2.09 0.33 -31.38
N SER A 38 2.88 -0.11 -32.35
CA SER A 38 3.35 0.76 -33.44
C SER A 38 2.19 1.13 -34.37
N ALA A 39 1.37 0.14 -34.76
CA ALA A 39 0.20 0.35 -35.58
C ALA A 39 -0.90 1.13 -34.82
N TYR A 40 -1.12 0.82 -33.53
CA TYR A 40 -2.07 1.56 -32.69
C TYR A 40 -1.71 3.04 -32.60
N LYS A 41 -0.42 3.36 -32.41
CA LYS A 41 0.07 4.74 -32.45
C LYS A 41 -0.21 5.40 -33.79
N ALA A 42 0.18 4.75 -34.89
CA ALA A 42 0.01 5.32 -36.22
C ALA A 42 -1.48 5.60 -36.54
N VAL A 43 -2.39 4.69 -36.18
CA VAL A 43 -3.84 4.88 -36.35
C VAL A 43 -4.36 6.00 -35.44
N PHE A 44 -3.97 6.01 -34.16
CA PHE A 44 -4.43 7.03 -33.21
C PHE A 44 -3.97 8.42 -33.61
N ASP A 45 -2.70 8.57 -34.00
CA ASP A 45 -2.13 9.84 -34.44
C ASP A 45 -2.78 10.34 -35.74
N ALA A 46 -3.14 9.43 -36.65
CA ALA A 46 -3.83 9.79 -37.89
C ALA A 46 -5.28 10.24 -37.65
N VAL A 47 -6.01 9.58 -36.74
CA VAL A 47 -7.40 9.94 -36.42
C VAL A 47 -7.48 11.24 -35.64
N TYR A 48 -6.58 11.46 -34.69
CA TYR A 48 -6.59 12.63 -33.80
C TYR A 48 -5.53 13.67 -34.18
N GLN A 49 -5.07 13.70 -35.43
CA GLN A 49 -3.95 14.54 -35.85
C GLN A 49 -4.15 16.02 -35.50
N ASP A 50 -5.32 16.57 -35.84
CA ASP A 50 -5.60 18.00 -35.64
C ASP A 50 -5.73 18.35 -34.15
N ASP A 51 -6.37 17.47 -33.37
CA ASP A 51 -6.47 17.61 -31.91
C ASP A 51 -5.08 17.56 -31.27
N LEU A 52 -4.23 16.61 -31.66
CA LEU A 52 -2.86 16.49 -31.15
C LEU A 52 -2.02 17.73 -31.51
N ARG A 53 -2.14 18.26 -32.74
CA ARG A 53 -1.46 19.52 -33.12
C ARG A 53 -1.90 20.69 -32.25
N SER A 54 -3.20 20.78 -31.91
CA SER A 54 -3.72 21.83 -31.03
C SER A 54 -3.14 21.79 -29.61
N PHE A 55 -2.67 20.63 -29.16
CA PHE A 55 -2.00 20.43 -27.85
C PHE A 55 -0.46 20.45 -27.94
N GLY A 56 0.10 20.91 -29.06
CA GLY A 56 1.55 21.06 -29.21
C GLY A 56 2.30 19.76 -29.51
N PHE A 57 1.60 18.72 -29.97
CA PHE A 57 2.28 17.53 -30.51
C PHE A 57 2.77 17.80 -31.94
N ASN A 58 4.08 17.64 -32.13
CA ASN A 58 4.74 17.73 -33.44
C ASN A 58 4.50 16.45 -34.29
N ARG A 59 5.19 16.34 -35.43
CA ARG A 59 5.09 15.21 -36.38
C ARG A 59 5.25 13.82 -35.74
N ASP A 60 5.90 13.74 -34.58
CA ASP A 60 6.12 12.48 -33.86
C ASP A 60 4.89 11.93 -33.13
N GLY A 61 3.82 12.73 -32.98
CA GLY A 61 2.56 12.29 -32.39
C GLY A 61 2.68 11.76 -30.96
N VAL A 62 1.82 10.82 -30.59
CA VAL A 62 1.73 10.29 -29.22
C VAL A 62 2.69 9.13 -29.00
N SER A 63 3.47 9.15 -27.91
CA SER A 63 4.35 8.00 -27.62
C SER A 63 3.57 6.70 -27.38
N LYS A 64 4.09 5.57 -27.89
CA LYS A 64 3.49 4.23 -27.72
C LYS A 64 3.24 3.87 -26.25
N ASN A 65 4.17 4.30 -25.39
CA ASN A 65 4.10 4.10 -23.94
C ASN A 65 2.94 4.89 -23.31
N ARG A 66 2.58 6.05 -23.86
CA ARG A 66 1.45 6.86 -23.38
C ARG A 66 0.11 6.21 -23.73
N LEU A 67 -0.05 5.65 -24.94
CA LEU A 67 -1.24 4.87 -25.31
C LEU A 67 -1.38 3.60 -24.46
N SER A 68 -0.31 2.82 -24.36
CA SER A 68 -0.29 1.61 -23.53
C SER A 68 -0.58 1.94 -22.05
N GLY A 69 0.10 2.96 -21.50
CA GLY A 69 -0.10 3.41 -20.14
C GLY A 69 -1.52 3.86 -19.85
N GLN A 70 -2.13 4.60 -20.79
CA GLN A 70 -3.53 5.02 -20.68
C GLN A 70 -4.47 3.81 -20.66
N TRP A 71 -4.34 2.86 -21.59
CA TRP A 71 -5.22 1.68 -21.60
C TRP A 71 -5.11 0.84 -20.31
N HIS A 72 -3.89 0.60 -19.81
CA HIS A 72 -3.71 -0.13 -18.53
C HIS A 72 -4.25 0.65 -17.33
N HIS A 73 -4.17 1.99 -17.36
CA HIS A 73 -4.79 2.82 -16.34
C HIS A 73 -6.30 2.60 -16.33
N LEU A 74 -6.95 2.69 -17.50
CA LEU A 74 -8.40 2.49 -17.64
C LEU A 74 -8.84 1.10 -17.18
N LYS A 75 -8.10 0.05 -17.57
CA LYS A 75 -8.34 -1.33 -17.10
C LYS A 75 -8.25 -1.43 -15.58
N ARG A 76 -7.14 -0.96 -15.01
CA ARG A 76 -6.87 -1.12 -13.57
C ARG A 76 -7.86 -0.34 -12.69
N THR A 77 -8.34 0.81 -13.13
CA THR A 77 -9.32 1.61 -12.38
C THR A 77 -10.76 1.21 -12.68
N VAL A 78 -10.98 0.17 -13.50
CA VAL A 78 -12.32 -0.25 -13.94
C VAL A 78 -13.10 0.96 -14.48
N HIS A 79 -12.42 1.78 -15.30
CA HIS A 79 -12.96 3.06 -15.74
C HIS A 79 -14.26 2.83 -16.55
N PRO A 80 -15.31 3.68 -16.41
CA PRO A 80 -16.58 3.48 -17.12
C PRO A 80 -16.43 3.26 -18.64
N ASP A 81 -15.61 4.07 -19.32
CA ASP A 81 -15.31 3.88 -20.75
C ASP A 81 -14.62 2.55 -21.09
N TRP A 82 -13.85 1.98 -20.16
CA TRP A 82 -13.24 0.66 -20.35
C TRP A 82 -14.28 -0.44 -20.15
N VAL A 83 -15.09 -0.34 -19.11
CA VAL A 83 -16.19 -1.28 -18.81
C VAL A 83 -17.18 -1.31 -19.97
N ASP A 84 -17.64 -0.15 -20.45
CA ASP A 84 -18.56 -0.04 -21.59
C ASP A 84 -18.02 -0.76 -22.82
N VAL A 85 -16.73 -0.58 -23.13
CA VAL A 85 -16.10 -1.20 -24.32
C VAL A 85 -15.77 -2.67 -24.12
N HIS A 86 -15.39 -3.15 -22.94
CA HIS A 86 -14.88 -4.52 -22.76
C HIS A 86 -15.89 -5.50 -22.17
N MET A 87 -16.94 -5.02 -21.49
CA MET A 87 -17.96 -5.88 -20.89
C MET A 87 -19.20 -6.06 -21.78
N CYS A 88 -19.34 -5.28 -22.86
CA CYS A 88 -20.42 -5.52 -23.84
C CYS A 88 -20.11 -6.78 -24.68
N PRO A 89 -21.09 -7.39 -25.36
CA PRO A 89 -20.84 -8.49 -26.29
C PRO A 89 -19.74 -8.16 -27.30
N PHE A 90 -18.91 -9.15 -27.63
CA PHE A 90 -17.87 -9.03 -28.65
C PHE A 90 -18.51 -9.05 -30.05
N ASP A 91 -19.08 -7.90 -30.44
CA ASP A 91 -19.77 -7.69 -31.70
C ASP A 91 -19.16 -6.50 -32.44
N LYS A 92 -18.63 -6.77 -33.64
CA LYS A 92 -17.95 -5.77 -34.48
C LYS A 92 -18.91 -4.89 -35.28
N ASP A 93 -20.14 -5.36 -35.47
CA ASP A 93 -21.16 -4.70 -36.26
C ASP A 93 -22.21 -4.03 -35.35
N GLY A 94 -22.12 -4.25 -34.03
CA GLY A 94 -22.94 -3.63 -33.01
C GLY A 94 -22.46 -2.23 -32.59
N ARG A 95 -22.58 -1.93 -31.29
CA ARG A 95 -22.39 -0.58 -30.71
C ARG A 95 -21.04 0.07 -31.07
N TRP A 96 -19.98 -0.71 -31.26
CA TRP A 96 -18.62 -0.21 -31.54
C TRP A 96 -18.30 -0.10 -33.04
N ALA A 97 -19.24 -0.43 -33.92
CA ALA A 97 -19.05 -0.35 -35.37
C ALA A 97 -18.55 1.02 -35.87
N PRO A 98 -19.00 2.19 -35.35
CA PRO A 98 -18.47 3.48 -35.78
C PRO A 98 -16.97 3.67 -35.51
N PHE A 99 -16.49 3.19 -34.36
CA PHE A 99 -15.06 3.22 -33.99
C PHE A 99 -14.26 2.24 -34.86
N ILE A 100 -14.77 1.01 -35.04
CA ILE A 100 -14.12 -0.02 -35.86
C ILE A 100 -14.05 0.42 -37.33
N ALA A 101 -15.12 0.99 -37.87
CA ALA A 101 -15.17 1.54 -39.22
C ALA A 101 -14.14 2.67 -39.41
N THR A 102 -13.99 3.54 -38.40
CA THR A 102 -12.98 4.59 -38.41
C THR A 102 -11.56 4.02 -38.41
N ILE A 103 -11.27 3.02 -37.55
CA ILE A 103 -9.99 2.32 -37.55
C ILE A 103 -9.71 1.68 -38.92
N ARG A 104 -10.68 0.93 -39.48
CA ARG A 104 -10.57 0.30 -40.80
C ARG A 104 -10.28 1.32 -41.91
N ARG A 105 -10.98 2.45 -41.91
CA ARG A 105 -10.77 3.54 -42.87
C ARG A 105 -9.35 4.09 -42.79
N THR A 106 -8.87 4.36 -41.57
CA THR A 106 -7.51 4.88 -41.32
C THR A 106 -6.42 3.88 -41.69
N LEU A 107 -6.62 2.59 -41.41
CA LEU A 107 -5.68 1.54 -41.81
C LEU A 107 -5.50 1.50 -43.33
N ARG A 108 -6.60 1.63 -44.09
CA ARG A 108 -6.59 1.67 -45.56
C ARG A 108 -5.94 2.94 -46.10
N SER A 109 -6.34 4.12 -45.60
CA SER A 109 -5.83 5.40 -46.11
C SER A 109 -4.35 5.64 -45.78
N SER A 110 -3.86 5.08 -44.67
CA SER A 110 -2.49 5.27 -44.20
C SER A 110 -1.56 4.09 -44.53
N ASN A 111 -2.05 3.07 -45.26
CA ASN A 111 -1.33 1.84 -45.58
C ASN A 111 -0.70 1.15 -44.34
N ILE A 112 -1.45 1.12 -43.23
CA ILE A 112 -0.99 0.51 -41.98
C ILE A 112 -1.50 -0.93 -41.91
N ARG A 113 -0.59 -1.90 -41.72
CA ARG A 113 -0.96 -3.30 -41.53
C ARG A 113 -1.32 -3.57 -40.07
N LEU A 114 -2.59 -3.85 -39.80
CA LEU A 114 -3.09 -4.27 -38.49
C LEU A 114 -4.19 -5.32 -38.67
N GLU A 115 -4.01 -6.48 -38.05
CA GLU A 115 -4.95 -7.60 -38.17
C GLU A 115 -6.07 -7.47 -37.15
N GLU A 116 -7.31 -7.69 -37.59
CA GLU A 116 -8.44 -7.79 -36.68
C GLU A 116 -8.43 -9.11 -35.90
N THR A 117 -8.81 -9.03 -34.62
CA THR A 117 -8.97 -10.19 -33.75
C THR A 117 -10.31 -10.87 -34.07
N ARG A 118 -10.33 -12.21 -34.09
CA ARG A 118 -11.56 -13.00 -34.33
C ARG A 118 -12.26 -13.46 -33.05
N VAL A 119 -11.54 -13.46 -31.93
CA VAL A 119 -11.98 -13.95 -30.61
C VAL A 119 -11.66 -12.87 -29.59
N ASP A 120 -12.52 -12.65 -28.61
CA ASP A 120 -12.19 -11.74 -27.51
C ASP A 120 -11.10 -12.35 -26.63
N CYS A 121 -9.93 -11.73 -26.60
CA CYS A 121 -8.78 -12.19 -25.83
C CYS A 121 -8.55 -11.35 -24.55
N ILE A 122 -9.47 -10.43 -24.23
CA ILE A 122 -9.38 -9.63 -23.03
C ILE A 122 -10.01 -10.39 -21.87
N ASP A 123 -9.18 -10.81 -20.92
CA ASP A 123 -9.65 -11.40 -19.67
C ASP A 123 -10.37 -10.35 -18.81
N THR A 124 -11.70 -10.51 -18.70
CA THR A 124 -12.63 -9.74 -17.87
C THR A 124 -13.12 -10.50 -16.64
N SER A 125 -12.71 -11.77 -16.45
CA SER A 125 -13.24 -12.65 -15.39
C SER A 125 -13.05 -12.08 -13.98
N VAL A 126 -11.93 -11.41 -13.75
CA VAL A 126 -11.59 -10.73 -12.48
C VAL A 126 -12.55 -9.55 -12.18
N HIS A 127 -13.24 -9.04 -13.19
CA HIS A 127 -14.12 -7.86 -13.09
C HIS A 127 -15.61 -8.21 -13.07
N ASP A 128 -16.01 -9.36 -13.60
CA ASP A 128 -17.40 -9.87 -13.52
C ASP A 128 -17.85 -10.06 -12.07
N SER A 129 -16.95 -10.56 -11.20
CA SER A 129 -17.25 -10.78 -9.78
C SER A 129 -17.48 -9.48 -9.00
N ALA A 130 -16.84 -8.38 -9.40
CA ALA A 130 -16.94 -7.08 -8.73
C ALA A 130 -18.21 -6.31 -9.08
N LEU A 131 -18.80 -6.55 -10.25
CA LEU A 131 -20.06 -5.91 -10.68
C LEU A 131 -21.29 -6.64 -10.13
N LEU A 132 -21.23 -7.97 -9.98
CA LEU A 132 -22.31 -8.76 -9.39
C LEU A 132 -22.54 -8.43 -7.90
N THR A 133 -21.52 -7.95 -7.18
CA THR A 133 -21.67 -7.51 -5.79
C THR A 133 -22.39 -6.16 -5.65
N SER A 134 -22.46 -5.36 -6.72
CA SER A 134 -23.03 -4.00 -6.68
C SER A 134 -24.52 -3.93 -7.04
N HIS A 135 -25.11 -5.00 -7.58
CA HIS A 135 -26.50 -5.00 -8.07
C HIS A 135 -27.51 -5.77 -7.21
N ARG A 136 -27.13 -6.26 -6.02
CA ARG A 136 -28.08 -6.81 -5.04
C ARG A 136 -28.67 -5.72 -4.15
N THR A 137 -29.58 -4.93 -4.72
CA THR A 137 -30.61 -4.20 -3.95
C THR A 137 -31.97 -4.83 -4.26
N SER A 138 -32.63 -5.28 -3.20
CA SER A 138 -33.90 -6.01 -3.17
C SER A 138 -35.08 -5.24 -3.78
N PRO A 139 -36.18 -5.95 -4.13
CA PRO A 139 -37.31 -5.39 -4.86
C PRO A 139 -38.22 -4.56 -3.96
N VAL A 140 -38.78 -3.51 -4.55
CA VAL A 140 -39.78 -2.61 -3.98
C VAL A 140 -41.14 -3.32 -3.95
N THR A 141 -41.81 -3.31 -2.81
CA THR A 141 -43.28 -3.43 -2.72
C THR A 141 -43.85 -2.25 -1.93
N PRO A 142 -45.07 -1.78 -2.26
CA PRO A 142 -45.54 -0.46 -1.84
C PRO A 142 -46.54 -0.48 -0.67
N ASN A 143 -46.46 0.60 0.12
CA ASN A 143 -47.49 1.27 0.93
C ASN A 143 -48.42 0.47 1.87
N SER A 144 -48.44 0.91 3.14
CA SER A 144 -49.71 1.34 3.77
C SER A 144 -49.48 2.34 4.90
N LEU A 145 -50.31 3.40 4.88
CA LEU A 145 -50.51 4.43 5.89
C LEU A 145 -51.09 3.84 7.18
N PHE A 146 -50.83 4.47 8.34
CA PHE A 146 -51.83 4.90 9.33
C PHE A 146 -51.18 5.72 10.46
N THR A 147 -52.04 6.38 11.22
CA THR A 147 -51.92 7.76 11.71
C THR A 147 -52.19 7.83 13.22
N ILE A 148 -51.74 8.92 13.86
CA ILE A 148 -52.23 9.55 15.12
C ILE A 148 -51.90 8.87 16.45
N GLY A 149 -51.45 9.68 17.40
CA GLY A 149 -51.63 9.39 18.83
C GLY A 149 -50.78 10.22 19.78
N ALA A 150 -51.12 11.50 19.97
CA ALA A 150 -50.63 12.32 21.07
C ALA A 150 -51.10 11.79 22.44
N ASN A 151 -50.29 11.91 23.51
CA ASN A 151 -50.67 12.65 24.73
C ASN A 151 -49.69 12.52 25.91
N VAL A 152 -49.45 13.70 26.54
CA VAL A 152 -49.57 13.98 27.99
C VAL A 152 -48.42 13.59 28.96
N ARG A 153 -47.75 14.66 29.44
CA ARG A 153 -47.03 14.88 30.74
C ARG A 153 -47.92 14.52 31.98
N PRO A 154 -47.53 14.60 33.29
CA PRO A 154 -46.44 15.39 33.92
C PRO A 154 -45.77 14.81 35.21
N LYS A 155 -44.75 15.57 35.70
CA LYS A 155 -44.33 15.93 37.09
C LYS A 155 -44.34 14.93 38.27
N CYS A 156 -43.23 14.94 39.03
CA CYS A 156 -43.04 15.49 40.41
C CYS A 156 -41.64 15.06 40.91
N GLN A 157 -40.67 15.91 41.30
CA GLN A 157 -40.50 16.78 42.49
C GLN A 157 -40.49 16.09 43.87
N SER A 158 -39.31 16.09 44.52
CA SER A 158 -38.96 16.44 45.94
C SER A 158 -37.48 16.03 46.16
N GLU A 159 -36.53 16.92 46.47
CA GLU A 159 -36.23 17.69 47.70
C GLU A 159 -35.68 16.84 48.87
N VAL A 160 -34.37 16.98 49.19
CA VAL A 160 -33.78 17.61 50.43
C VAL A 160 -33.40 16.50 51.44
N GLN A 161 -32.25 16.39 52.12
CA GLN A 161 -31.37 17.37 52.81
C GLN A 161 -30.01 16.74 53.23
N ASP A 162 -29.03 17.63 53.44
CA ASP A 162 -27.80 17.65 54.28
C ASP A 162 -27.33 16.41 55.08
N ASP A 163 -26.02 16.17 55.10
CA ASP A 163 -25.23 16.45 56.31
C ASP A 163 -23.70 16.47 56.10
N MET A 164 -23.05 17.35 56.85
CA MET A 164 -21.61 17.59 56.95
C MET A 164 -20.87 16.42 57.65
N ASN A 165 -19.63 16.15 57.24
CA ASN A 165 -18.56 15.91 58.22
C ASN A 165 -17.16 16.16 57.64
N LEU A 166 -16.40 16.95 58.38
CA LEU A 166 -14.96 17.19 58.30
C LEU A 166 -14.22 16.03 58.98
N ALA A 167 -13.23 15.46 58.30
CA ALA A 167 -12.08 14.85 58.94
C ALA A 167 -10.86 15.05 58.04
N ASP A 168 -9.89 15.79 58.56
CA ASP A 168 -8.50 15.78 58.12
C ASP A 168 -7.96 14.35 58.22
N GLU A 169 -7.69 13.74 57.08
CA GLU A 169 -6.83 12.57 56.98
C GLU A 169 -5.67 12.94 56.06
N ALA A 170 -4.46 12.86 56.62
CA ALA A 170 -3.22 13.10 55.92
C ALA A 170 -3.15 12.23 54.67
N GLU A 171 -3.05 12.87 53.51
CA GLU A 171 -2.75 12.22 52.25
C GLU A 171 -1.38 11.55 52.37
N GLU A 172 -1.37 10.25 52.72
CA GLU A 172 -0.31 9.36 52.29
C GLU A 172 -0.30 9.39 50.77
N GLU A 173 0.58 10.21 50.19
CA GLU A 173 0.92 10.11 48.78
C GLU A 173 1.36 8.68 48.51
N ASP A 174 0.44 7.91 47.92
CA ASP A 174 0.70 6.60 47.33
C ASP A 174 1.72 6.81 46.19
N MET A 175 3.00 6.86 46.57
CA MET A 175 4.17 6.87 45.71
C MET A 175 4.34 5.50 45.04
N SER A 176 3.26 4.98 44.48
CA SER A 176 3.31 3.96 43.45
C SER A 176 4.17 4.50 42.32
N LEU A 177 5.26 3.81 41.97
CA LEU A 177 6.16 4.13 40.83
C LEU A 177 5.44 4.31 39.48
N CYS A 178 4.14 4.01 39.44
CA CYS A 178 3.24 4.18 38.32
C CYS A 178 2.70 5.61 38.18
N HIS A 179 2.80 6.47 39.19
CA HIS A 179 2.33 7.86 39.15
C HIS A 179 3.30 8.78 39.91
N TYR A 180 3.85 9.80 39.24
CA TYR A 180 4.65 10.85 39.90
C TYR A 180 4.28 12.22 39.34
N GLY A 181 3.98 13.18 40.21
CA GLY A 181 3.59 14.55 39.82
C GLY A 181 2.34 14.61 38.94
N GLY A 182 1.34 13.76 39.20
CA GLY A 182 0.11 13.68 38.40
C GLY A 182 0.28 13.04 37.01
N LYS A 183 1.45 12.49 36.69
CA LYS A 183 1.74 11.81 35.41
C LYS A 183 1.80 10.29 35.61
N VAL A 184 1.15 9.54 34.74
CA VAL A 184 1.19 8.07 34.72
C VAL A 184 2.47 7.59 34.04
N CYS A 185 3.10 6.55 34.58
CA CYS A 185 4.26 5.89 33.98
C CYS A 185 3.95 5.43 32.56
N PHE A 186 4.87 5.72 31.63
CA PHE A 186 4.78 5.38 30.21
C PHE A 186 4.43 3.90 29.97
N TRP A 187 4.99 2.98 30.77
CA TRP A 187 4.69 1.55 30.69
C TRP A 187 3.25 1.21 31.11
N CYS A 188 2.74 1.86 32.17
CA CYS A 188 1.37 1.64 32.65
C CYS A 188 0.31 2.17 31.69
N VAL A 189 0.58 3.29 31.00
CA VAL A 189 -0.29 3.79 29.91
C VAL A 189 -0.31 2.81 28.75
N GLN A 190 0.83 2.18 28.43
CA GLN A 190 0.93 1.26 27.32
C GLN A 190 0.20 -0.07 27.57
N GLU A 191 0.16 -0.56 28.82
CA GLU A 191 -0.57 -1.78 29.21
C GLU A 191 -2.09 -1.56 29.36
N ARG A 192 -2.54 -0.38 29.84
CA ARG A 192 -3.98 -0.09 30.03
C ARG A 192 -4.79 0.12 28.73
N VAL A 193 -4.15 0.30 27.58
CA VAL A 193 -4.85 0.43 26.28
C VAL A 193 -5.48 -0.90 25.85
N GLU A 194 -4.99 -2.05 26.35
CA GLU A 194 -5.60 -3.36 26.10
C GLU A 194 -6.99 -3.49 26.75
N GLU A 195 -7.21 -2.90 27.93
CA GLU A 195 -8.53 -2.89 28.60
C GLU A 195 -9.53 -1.92 27.95
N VAL A 196 -9.06 -0.74 27.51
CA VAL A 196 -9.94 0.28 26.91
C VAL A 196 -10.41 -0.13 25.50
N SER A 197 -9.61 -0.90 24.76
CA SER A 197 -10.00 -1.49 23.46
C SER A 197 -11.21 -2.42 23.58
N LEU A 198 -11.28 -3.23 24.64
CA LEU A 198 -12.39 -4.14 24.90
C LEU A 198 -13.65 -3.38 25.38
N ALA A 199 -13.47 -2.31 26.16
CA ALA A 199 -14.58 -1.47 26.62
C ALA A 199 -15.23 -0.65 25.47
N LEU A 200 -14.46 -0.19 24.49
CA LEU A 200 -14.97 0.54 23.32
C LEU A 200 -15.73 -0.36 22.33
N GLU A 201 -15.37 -1.64 22.24
CA GLU A 201 -16.15 -2.63 21.48
C GLU A 201 -17.46 -3.00 22.19
N ALA A 202 -17.46 -3.08 23.53
CA ALA A 202 -18.67 -3.30 24.32
C ALA A 202 -19.66 -2.11 24.24
N TYR A 203 -19.17 -0.88 24.15
CA TYR A 203 -20.01 0.32 24.05
C TYR A 203 -20.65 0.53 22.66
N ARG A 204 -20.08 -0.07 21.59
CA ARG A 204 -20.66 0.00 20.23
C ARG A 204 -21.88 -0.90 20.01
N CYS A 205 -22.16 -1.83 20.91
CA CYS A 205 -23.28 -2.77 20.79
C CYS A 205 -24.47 -2.45 21.70
N SER A 206 -24.42 -1.39 22.52
CA SER A 206 -25.51 -1.03 23.43
C SER A 206 -26.12 0.34 23.10
N GLY A 207 -27.16 0.30 22.25
CA GLY A 207 -28.28 1.24 22.34
C GLY A 207 -28.12 2.59 21.64
N LYS A 208 -28.70 2.71 20.44
CA LYS A 208 -29.74 3.70 20.07
C LYS A 208 -30.03 3.61 18.57
N ALA A 209 -31.15 2.97 18.24
CA ALA A 209 -31.80 3.16 16.94
C ALA A 209 -32.27 4.63 16.87
N ASN A 210 -32.00 5.31 15.74
CA ASN A 210 -32.37 6.70 15.42
C ASN A 210 -31.49 7.85 15.95
N CYS A 211 -30.18 7.87 15.67
CA CYS A 211 -29.49 9.15 15.45
C CYS A 211 -29.55 9.51 13.96
N HIS A 212 -30.37 10.52 13.64
CA HIS A 212 -30.37 11.20 12.36
C HIS A 212 -29.23 12.23 12.34
N CYS A 213 -28.00 11.74 12.43
CA CYS A 213 -26.81 12.54 12.20
C CYS A 213 -26.49 12.43 10.71
N ILE A 214 -26.74 13.51 9.97
CA ILE A 214 -26.41 13.66 8.55
C ILE A 214 -24.91 13.35 8.40
N LYS A 215 -24.61 12.13 7.95
CA LYS A 215 -23.25 11.74 7.57
C LYS A 215 -22.94 12.45 6.25
N ILE A 216 -22.45 13.69 6.35
CA ILE A 216 -21.65 14.27 5.28
C ILE A 216 -20.41 13.40 5.19
N THR A 217 -20.52 12.34 4.39
CA THR A 217 -19.44 11.40 4.14
C THR A 217 -18.56 12.05 3.09
N VAL A 218 -17.70 12.97 3.53
CA VAL A 218 -16.55 13.35 2.71
C VAL A 218 -15.75 12.07 2.57
N GLN A 219 -15.64 11.57 1.33
CA GLN A 219 -14.77 10.46 0.98
C GLN A 219 -13.33 10.89 1.25
N ARG A 220 -12.91 10.81 2.52
CA ARG A 220 -11.50 10.89 2.91
C ARG A 220 -10.77 9.74 2.21
N ASN A 221 -9.46 9.90 2.05
CA ASN A 221 -8.54 8.82 1.73
C ASN A 221 -8.61 7.74 2.81
N ALA A 222 -9.64 6.89 2.71
CA ALA A 222 -9.85 5.79 3.63
C ALA A 222 -8.59 4.91 3.57
N PRO A 223 -8.06 4.45 4.71
CA PRO A 223 -7.09 3.37 4.70
C PRO A 223 -7.66 2.29 3.78
N ARG A 224 -6.85 1.82 2.83
CA ARG A 224 -7.28 0.76 1.92
C ARG A 224 -7.87 -0.38 2.77
N ARG A 225 -8.83 -1.14 2.21
CA ARG A 225 -9.23 -2.42 2.80
C ARG A 225 -7.96 -3.16 3.20
N ARG A 226 -7.87 -3.61 4.45
CA ARG A 226 -6.63 -4.20 5.01
C ARG A 226 -6.06 -5.31 4.12
N ASP A 227 -6.90 -5.94 3.31
CA ASP A 227 -6.59 -6.98 2.32
C ASP A 227 -5.67 -6.52 1.16
N ASP A 228 -5.60 -5.22 0.87
CA ASP A 228 -4.75 -4.65 -0.19
C ASP A 228 -3.30 -4.37 0.27
N LEU A 229 -3.05 -4.43 1.58
CA LEU A 229 -1.75 -4.12 2.17
C LEU A 229 -0.91 -5.40 2.29
N PRO A 230 0.43 -5.29 2.20
CA PRO A 230 1.30 -6.42 2.52
C PRO A 230 1.00 -6.93 3.95
N PRO A 231 0.91 -8.25 4.17
CA PRO A 231 0.61 -8.80 5.49
C PRO A 231 1.73 -8.50 6.49
N VAL A 232 2.96 -8.37 5.99
CA VAL A 232 4.15 -8.00 6.77
C VAL A 232 4.85 -6.80 6.13
N LEU A 233 5.39 -5.93 6.99
CA LEU A 233 6.17 -4.76 6.61
C LEU A 233 7.55 -4.83 7.26
N TYR A 234 8.53 -4.21 6.60
CA TYR A 234 9.93 -4.24 7.03
C TYR A 234 10.46 -2.84 7.17
N ARG A 235 11.13 -2.54 8.28
CA ARG A 235 11.79 -1.26 8.51
C ARG A 235 13.29 -1.48 8.72
N TRP A 236 14.08 -0.54 8.24
CA TRP A 236 15.43 -0.34 8.77
C TRP A 236 15.44 0.98 9.55
N SER A 237 16.28 1.03 10.57
CA SER A 237 16.60 2.25 11.33
C SER A 237 18.03 2.17 11.81
N ASN A 238 18.61 3.30 12.17
CA ASN A 238 19.96 3.43 12.73
C ASN A 238 19.99 4.63 13.71
N VAL A 239 21.17 4.99 14.19
CA VAL A 239 21.34 6.12 15.13
C VAL A 239 20.88 7.47 14.57
N ASP A 240 20.91 7.65 13.24
CA ASP A 240 20.47 8.88 12.57
C ASP A 240 18.97 8.90 12.23
N SER A 241 18.26 7.80 12.51
CA SER A 241 16.84 7.71 12.23
C SER A 241 16.03 8.51 13.24
N GLN A 242 15.18 9.41 12.77
CA GLN A 242 14.30 10.19 13.63
C GLN A 242 13.35 9.31 14.46
N GLY A 243 12.97 9.84 15.63
CA GLY A 243 12.05 9.20 16.57
C GLY A 243 12.67 8.04 17.33
N VAL A 244 11.84 7.32 18.07
CA VAL A 244 12.30 6.22 18.92
C VAL A 244 12.23 4.92 18.14
N ASN A 245 13.37 4.24 17.98
CA ASN A 245 13.48 2.98 17.26
C ASN A 245 14.04 1.90 18.20
N LYS A 246 13.15 1.14 18.85
CA LYS A 246 13.53 0.06 19.79
C LYS A 246 13.02 -1.30 19.29
N PRO A 247 13.63 -2.42 19.72
CA PRO A 247 13.18 -3.75 19.31
C PRO A 247 11.71 -4.06 19.63
N ASN A 248 11.14 -3.41 20.64
CA ASN A 248 9.82 -3.67 21.20
C ASN A 248 8.80 -2.53 20.99
N PHE A 249 9.21 -1.37 20.45
CA PHE A 249 8.28 -0.32 20.02
C PHE A 249 8.98 0.67 19.07
N CYS A 250 8.20 1.34 18.22
CA CYS A 250 8.71 2.44 17.39
C CYS A 250 7.77 3.65 17.49
N ILE A 251 8.33 4.85 17.47
CA ILE A 251 7.59 6.13 17.49
C ILE A 251 8.17 7.04 16.40
N ALA A 252 7.31 7.71 15.64
CA ALA A 252 7.71 8.65 14.62
C ALA A 252 8.33 9.91 15.24
N GLY A 253 9.24 10.57 14.53
CA GLY A 253 9.98 11.72 15.05
C GLY A 253 9.11 12.87 15.55
N LEU A 254 7.93 13.09 14.96
CA LEU A 254 7.02 14.15 15.43
C LEU A 254 6.42 13.88 16.81
N PHE A 255 6.37 12.61 17.24
CA PHE A 255 5.69 12.18 18.47
C PHE A 255 6.65 11.65 19.52
N GLU A 256 7.94 12.03 19.43
CA GLU A 256 8.94 11.64 20.42
C GLU A 256 8.51 12.03 21.84
N GLU A 257 7.86 13.19 21.97
CA GLU A 257 7.11 13.60 23.16
C GLU A 257 5.65 13.12 23.03
N TRP A 258 5.29 12.05 23.75
CA TRP A 258 3.99 11.37 23.61
C TRP A 258 2.78 12.27 23.81
N ASP A 259 2.89 13.30 24.66
CA ASP A 259 1.82 14.27 24.94
C ASP A 259 1.39 15.08 23.70
N SER A 260 2.22 15.07 22.65
CA SER A 260 1.94 15.71 21.37
C SER A 260 1.23 14.81 20.35
N TYR A 261 0.87 13.57 20.71
CA TYR A 261 0.24 12.63 19.79
C TYR A 261 -1.13 13.13 19.31
N PHE A 262 -1.34 13.09 18.00
CA PHE A 262 -2.65 13.32 17.39
C PHE A 262 -2.93 12.28 16.30
N SER A 263 -4.21 11.95 16.16
CA SER A 263 -4.70 11.04 15.12
C SER A 263 -4.64 11.71 13.75
N PRO A 264 -4.38 10.98 12.65
CA PRO A 264 -4.45 11.57 11.31
C PRO A 264 -5.86 12.10 10.98
N ASP A 265 -6.91 11.62 11.67
CA ASP A 265 -8.29 12.06 11.46
C ASP A 265 -8.62 13.43 12.08
N THR A 266 -7.76 13.95 12.97
CA THR A 266 -7.96 15.24 13.67
C THR A 266 -7.31 16.41 12.96
N ILE A 267 -6.59 16.18 11.86
CA ILE A 267 -5.95 17.23 11.05
C ILE A 267 -6.66 17.38 9.70
N SER A 268 -6.45 18.53 9.05
CA SER A 268 -6.96 18.74 7.70
C SER A 268 -6.20 17.89 6.68
N GLU A 269 -6.83 17.63 5.53
CA GLU A 269 -6.21 16.87 4.44
C GLU A 269 -4.96 17.59 3.90
N GLU A 270 -5.00 18.91 3.81
CA GLU A 270 -3.85 19.73 3.39
C GLU A 270 -2.68 19.52 4.33
N LYS A 271 -2.93 19.48 5.65
CA LYS A 271 -1.89 19.25 6.65
C LYS A 271 -1.33 17.84 6.58
N PHE A 272 -2.18 16.84 6.39
CA PHE A 272 -1.74 15.46 6.19
C PHE A 272 -0.85 15.33 4.95
N ASN A 273 -1.30 15.92 3.83
CA ASN A 273 -0.57 15.92 2.56
C ASN A 273 0.78 16.65 2.69
N GLU A 274 0.81 17.77 3.43
CA GLU A 274 2.05 18.48 3.77
C GLU A 274 3.03 17.56 4.49
N TYR A 275 2.62 16.88 5.57
CA TYR A 275 3.49 15.95 6.28
C TYR A 275 4.01 14.82 5.39
N PHE A 276 3.16 14.27 4.53
CA PHE A 276 3.52 13.17 3.64
C PHE A 276 4.53 13.65 2.58
N LEU A 277 4.31 14.82 1.99
CA LEU A 277 5.22 15.42 1.02
C LEU A 277 6.59 15.70 1.63
N LYS A 278 6.65 16.31 2.82
CA LYS A 278 7.91 16.56 3.53
C LYS A 278 8.65 15.26 3.84
N HIS A 279 7.93 14.20 4.25
CA HIS A 279 8.49 12.88 4.50
C HIS A 279 9.09 12.25 3.23
N ILE A 280 8.35 12.23 2.12
CA ILE A 280 8.81 11.66 0.84
C ILE A 280 10.04 12.41 0.31
N HIS A 281 10.05 13.74 0.39
CA HIS A 281 11.18 14.56 -0.04
C HIS A 281 12.37 14.49 0.92
N ARG A 282 12.20 13.79 2.06
CA ARG A 282 13.23 13.63 3.11
C ARG A 282 13.72 14.97 3.62
N GLU A 283 12.80 15.92 3.79
CA GLU A 283 13.11 17.17 4.46
C GLU A 283 13.58 16.88 5.90
N LYS A 284 14.56 17.66 6.39
CA LYS A 284 15.12 17.50 7.74
C LYS A 284 14.19 18.07 8.81
N VAL A 285 12.96 17.59 8.84
CA VAL A 285 11.92 17.96 9.80
C VAL A 285 11.32 16.71 10.44
N ALA A 286 10.85 16.85 11.66
CA ALA A 286 10.13 15.78 12.35
C ALA A 286 8.87 15.40 11.58
N SER A 287 8.68 14.10 11.37
CA SER A 287 7.56 13.57 10.60
C SER A 287 6.68 12.65 11.45
N PRO A 288 5.35 12.65 11.24
CA PRO A 288 4.45 11.71 11.91
C PRO A 288 4.54 10.29 11.34
N PHE A 289 5.39 10.03 10.35
CA PHE A 289 5.46 8.76 9.64
C PHE A 289 6.69 7.93 9.99
N ILE A 290 6.46 6.63 10.14
CA ILE A 290 7.47 5.57 10.21
C ILE A 290 7.51 4.90 8.84
N SER A 291 8.60 5.12 8.09
CA SER A 291 8.81 4.48 6.78
C SER A 291 9.09 2.98 6.92
N THR A 292 8.40 2.20 6.09
CA THR A 292 8.50 0.74 5.99
C THR A 292 8.42 0.28 4.54
N PHE A 293 8.77 -0.98 4.29
CA PHE A 293 8.85 -1.57 2.96
C PHE A 293 8.10 -2.89 2.91
N GLN A 294 7.60 -3.27 1.73
CA GLN A 294 6.93 -4.57 1.51
C GLN A 294 7.88 -5.77 1.46
N SER A 295 9.20 -5.55 1.42
CA SER A 295 10.18 -6.62 1.39
C SER A 295 11.47 -6.22 2.10
N MET A 296 12.15 -7.23 2.62
CA MET A 296 13.35 -7.08 3.45
C MET A 296 14.58 -6.55 2.68
N LEU A 297 14.65 -6.72 1.35
CA LEU A 297 15.83 -6.34 0.56
C LEU A 297 16.20 -4.86 0.68
N SER A 298 15.22 -3.96 0.64
CA SER A 298 15.48 -2.52 0.78
C SER A 298 16.01 -2.15 2.18
N PRO A 299 15.36 -2.60 3.28
CA PRO A 299 15.92 -2.49 4.62
C PRO A 299 17.33 -3.03 4.78
N VAL A 300 17.59 -4.26 4.32
CA VAL A 300 18.91 -4.92 4.42
C VAL A 300 19.95 -4.13 3.63
N HIS A 301 19.66 -3.74 2.39
CA HIS A 301 20.56 -2.94 1.57
C HIS A 301 20.97 -1.62 2.26
N ARG A 302 20.01 -0.94 2.90
CA ARG A 302 20.30 0.31 3.64
C ARG A 302 21.06 0.04 4.94
N ALA A 303 20.70 -0.99 5.68
CA ALA A 303 21.33 -1.34 6.94
C ALA A 303 22.81 -1.74 6.78
N ILE A 304 23.15 -2.53 5.76
CA ILE A 304 24.54 -2.92 5.48
C ILE A 304 25.40 -1.72 5.11
N ARG A 305 24.83 -0.70 4.47
CA ARG A 305 25.57 0.49 4.03
C ARG A 305 25.76 1.53 5.12
N ASN A 306 24.87 1.59 6.11
CA ASN A 306 24.84 2.62 7.17
C ASN A 306 25.01 2.00 8.56
N LYS A 307 25.86 0.96 8.67
CA LYS A 307 25.95 -0.07 9.72
C LYS A 307 25.78 0.36 11.18
N GLU A 308 26.12 1.60 11.53
CA GLU A 308 26.13 2.09 12.91
C GLU A 308 24.75 2.03 13.56
N GLY A 309 24.59 1.16 14.56
CA GLY A 309 23.32 0.95 15.25
C GLY A 309 22.19 0.44 14.36
N ALA A 310 22.49 -0.10 13.17
CA ALA A 310 21.47 -0.49 12.21
C ALA A 310 20.62 -1.68 12.70
N LEU A 311 19.32 -1.45 12.78
CA LEU A 311 18.28 -2.36 13.23
C LEU A 311 17.29 -2.62 12.09
N ILE A 312 16.94 -3.88 11.87
CA ILE A 312 15.85 -4.29 10.99
C ILE A 312 14.70 -4.78 11.86
N SER A 313 13.49 -4.30 11.59
CA SER A 313 12.26 -4.70 12.28
C SER A 313 11.23 -5.21 11.30
N ILE A 314 10.51 -6.26 11.67
CA ILE A 314 9.42 -6.85 10.90
C ILE A 314 8.11 -6.61 11.66
N PHE A 315 7.10 -6.12 10.96
CA PHE A 315 5.81 -5.76 11.54
C PHE A 315 4.66 -6.57 10.92
N ASN A 316 3.73 -7.01 11.75
CA ASN A 316 2.44 -7.55 11.35
C ASN A 316 1.49 -6.39 11.04
N ASN A 317 1.16 -6.21 9.76
CA ASN A 317 0.33 -5.10 9.31
C ASN A 317 -1.11 -5.15 9.85
N LYS A 318 -1.63 -6.34 10.17
CA LYS A 318 -3.01 -6.49 10.69
C LYS A 318 -3.20 -5.87 12.08
N LYS A 319 -2.10 -5.65 12.80
CA LYS A 319 -2.06 -5.06 14.15
C LYS A 319 -1.68 -3.58 14.15
N LEU A 320 -1.66 -2.94 12.97
CA LEU A 320 -1.38 -1.52 12.81
C LEU A 320 -2.67 -0.74 12.55
N ASP A 321 -2.77 0.45 13.13
CA ASP A 321 -3.96 1.29 13.02
C ASP A 321 -4.02 2.02 11.66
N PHE A 322 -2.95 2.72 11.31
CA PHE A 322 -2.91 3.63 10.17
C PHE A 322 -1.67 3.38 9.30
N VAL A 323 -1.89 2.81 8.11
CA VAL A 323 -0.83 2.49 7.15
C VAL A 323 -1.20 3.02 5.76
N TYR A 324 -0.29 3.80 5.19
CA TYR A 324 -0.52 4.49 3.92
C TYR A 324 0.48 4.05 2.86
N SER A 325 -0.01 3.79 1.65
CA SER A 325 0.85 3.44 0.52
C SER A 325 1.46 4.70 -0.10
N ALA A 326 2.80 4.83 -0.04
CA ALA A 326 3.50 5.93 -0.67
C ALA A 326 3.27 5.97 -2.19
N LYS A 327 3.16 4.80 -2.83
CA LYS A 327 2.83 4.70 -4.26
C LYS A 327 1.48 5.30 -4.60
N SER A 328 0.46 5.07 -3.77
CA SER A 328 -0.88 5.61 -4.00
C SER A 328 -0.85 7.12 -3.85
N PHE A 329 -0.24 7.61 -2.77
CA PHE A 329 -0.03 9.05 -2.55
C PHE A 329 0.71 9.72 -3.70
N CYS A 330 1.88 9.19 -4.10
CA CYS A 330 2.66 9.74 -5.22
C CYS A 330 1.85 9.79 -6.52
N ARG A 331 1.01 8.78 -6.78
CA ARG A 331 0.19 8.70 -7.99
C ARG A 331 -0.93 9.74 -7.96
N GLU A 332 -1.60 9.88 -6.83
CA GLU A 332 -2.73 10.78 -6.63
C GLU A 332 -2.31 12.24 -6.70
N HIS A 333 -1.31 12.62 -5.91
CA HIS A 333 -0.80 13.99 -5.85
C HIS A 333 0.25 14.31 -6.93
N ARG A 334 0.48 13.37 -7.87
CA ARG A 334 1.45 13.50 -8.97
C ARG A 334 2.85 13.93 -8.50
N VAL A 335 3.27 13.43 -7.34
CA VAL A 335 4.52 13.81 -6.67
C VAL A 335 5.71 13.41 -7.54
N ARG A 336 6.65 14.33 -7.71
CA ARG A 336 7.94 14.10 -8.35
C ARG A 336 9.04 14.51 -7.39
N VAL A 337 9.84 13.55 -6.95
CA VAL A 337 11.02 13.82 -6.12
C VAL A 337 12.16 14.25 -7.03
N GLU A 338 12.72 15.43 -6.78
CA GLU A 338 13.81 15.98 -7.59
C GLU A 338 14.99 15.00 -7.66
N ARG A 339 15.61 14.88 -8.83
CA ARG A 339 16.80 14.03 -9.06
C ARG A 339 16.61 12.55 -8.72
N SER A 340 15.36 12.08 -8.65
CA SER A 340 15.02 10.73 -8.25
C SER A 340 13.95 10.12 -9.16
N ASP A 341 14.04 8.81 -9.39
CA ASP A 341 12.99 8.01 -10.05
C ASP A 341 11.97 7.45 -9.05
N TYR A 342 11.97 7.99 -7.82
CA TYR A 342 11.10 7.56 -6.74
C TYR A 342 9.62 7.70 -7.12
N LYS A 343 8.89 6.61 -6.88
CA LYS A 343 7.44 6.49 -7.17
C LYS A 343 6.66 5.89 -5.99
N GLY A 344 7.27 5.85 -4.80
CA GLY A 344 6.72 5.20 -3.61
C GLY A 344 6.48 3.69 -3.73
N VAL A 345 7.04 3.04 -4.76
CA VAL A 345 6.77 1.62 -5.03
C VAL A 345 7.39 0.75 -3.94
N GLY A 346 6.51 0.05 -3.22
CA GLY A 346 6.89 -0.88 -2.16
C GLY A 346 7.19 -0.22 -0.83
N GLU A 347 6.99 1.10 -0.71
CA GLU A 347 7.09 1.84 0.55
C GLU A 347 5.70 2.12 1.13
N TYR A 348 5.59 1.94 2.45
CA TYR A 348 4.38 2.13 3.24
C TYR A 348 4.75 2.94 4.48
N LEU A 349 3.92 3.92 4.82
CA LEU A 349 4.13 4.82 5.93
C LEU A 349 3.14 4.49 7.04
N ILE A 350 3.64 4.15 8.22
CA ILE A 350 2.83 3.96 9.42
C ILE A 350 2.73 5.30 10.13
N TRP A 351 1.54 5.72 10.56
CA TRP A 351 1.38 6.92 11.36
C TRP A 351 1.71 6.67 12.82
N GLY A 352 2.46 7.58 13.45
CA GLY A 352 2.49 7.64 14.89
C GLY A 352 3.46 6.67 15.53
N LYS A 353 2.99 5.44 15.74
CA LYS A 353 3.69 4.43 16.52
C LYS A 353 3.47 3.02 15.97
N VAL A 354 4.37 2.12 16.34
CA VAL A 354 4.21 0.68 16.18
C VAL A 354 4.16 0.06 17.57
N PRO A 355 3.01 -0.51 17.99
CA PRO A 355 2.91 -1.17 19.29
C PRO A 355 3.70 -2.48 19.29
N ARG A 356 4.13 -2.92 20.49
CA ARG A 356 4.87 -4.18 20.69
C ARG A 356 4.17 -5.37 20.06
N THR A 357 2.85 -5.44 20.18
CA THR A 357 2.03 -6.55 19.67
C THR A 357 2.10 -6.70 18.15
N ALA A 358 2.39 -5.60 17.43
CA ALA A 358 2.58 -5.57 15.98
C ALA A 358 4.00 -5.91 15.53
N ILE A 359 5.00 -5.93 16.43
CA ILE A 359 6.38 -6.27 16.07
C ILE A 359 6.54 -7.80 16.11
N ILE A 360 6.88 -8.37 14.95
CA ILE A 360 7.14 -9.80 14.80
C ILE A 360 8.51 -10.13 15.40
N CYS A 361 9.55 -9.43 14.93
CA CYS A 361 10.90 -9.47 15.51
C CYS A 361 11.68 -8.21 15.10
N SER A 362 12.79 -7.97 15.80
CA SER A 362 13.79 -6.98 15.42
C SER A 362 15.19 -7.53 15.66
N PHE A 363 16.10 -7.32 14.72
CA PHE A 363 17.47 -7.81 14.80
C PHE A 363 18.46 -6.78 14.26
N LYS A 364 19.67 -6.78 14.81
CA LYS A 364 20.76 -5.92 14.32
C LYS A 364 21.29 -6.45 13.00
N ILE A 365 21.77 -5.57 12.13
CA ILE A 365 22.41 -6.01 10.88
C ILE A 365 23.64 -6.89 11.15
N SER A 366 24.37 -6.63 12.24
CA SER A 366 25.52 -7.44 12.66
C SER A 366 25.13 -8.88 13.01
N ALA A 367 23.91 -9.11 13.51
CA ALA A 367 23.42 -10.46 13.74
C ALA A 367 23.22 -11.19 12.40
N LEU A 368 22.64 -10.52 11.40
CA LEU A 368 22.48 -11.07 10.05
C LEU A 368 23.84 -11.38 9.38
N GLU A 369 24.81 -10.47 9.52
CA GLU A 369 26.19 -10.68 9.02
C GLU A 369 26.87 -11.86 9.72
N LYS A 370 26.71 -11.98 11.04
CA LYS A 370 27.23 -13.12 11.82
C LYS A 370 26.58 -14.43 11.37
N THR A 371 25.26 -14.48 11.25
CA THR A 371 24.53 -15.66 10.77
C THR A 371 24.99 -16.09 9.38
N ALA A 372 25.24 -15.14 8.48
CA ALA A 372 25.80 -15.44 7.16
C ALA A 372 27.23 -16.02 7.27
N ALA A 373 28.07 -15.49 8.16
CA ALA A 373 29.43 -15.99 8.34
C ALA A 373 29.49 -17.40 8.97
N GLU A 374 28.49 -17.77 9.77
CA GLU A 374 28.43 -19.07 10.46
C GLU A 374 27.72 -20.17 9.64
N HIS A 375 27.01 -19.80 8.58
CA HIS A 375 26.16 -20.72 7.82
C HIS A 375 26.26 -20.45 6.30
N ASP A 376 27.04 -21.28 5.61
CA ASP A 376 27.32 -21.14 4.17
C ASP A 376 26.05 -21.14 3.30
N ASP A 377 25.06 -21.96 3.63
CA ASP A 377 23.76 -22.01 2.96
C ASP A 377 23.01 -20.67 3.07
N VAL A 378 23.06 -20.05 4.25
CA VAL A 378 22.48 -18.73 4.52
C VAL A 378 23.30 -17.61 3.87
N ALA A 379 24.63 -17.67 3.85
CA ALA A 379 25.47 -16.73 3.12
C ALA A 379 25.15 -16.74 1.61
N ASN A 380 25.07 -17.94 1.03
CA ASN A 380 24.72 -18.13 -0.37
C ASN A 380 23.31 -17.63 -0.69
N LEU A 381 22.38 -17.74 0.27
CA LEU A 381 21.05 -17.16 0.19
C LEU A 381 21.09 -15.63 0.16
N LEU A 382 21.70 -15.03 1.19
CA LEU A 382 21.61 -13.60 1.44
C LEU A 382 22.43 -12.76 0.46
N GLN A 383 23.58 -13.27 0.00
CA GLN A 383 24.48 -12.57 -0.92
C GLN A 383 24.85 -11.16 -0.42
N LEU A 384 25.12 -11.02 0.89
CA LEU A 384 25.32 -9.72 1.54
C LEU A 384 26.45 -8.89 0.89
N ASN A 385 27.53 -9.54 0.45
CA ASN A 385 28.63 -8.88 -0.27
C ASN A 385 28.18 -8.27 -1.60
N ALA A 386 27.34 -9.00 -2.36
CA ALA A 386 26.75 -8.46 -3.58
C ALA A 386 25.83 -7.30 -3.25
N ILE A 387 24.97 -7.40 -2.22
CA ILE A 387 24.10 -6.29 -1.81
C ILE A 387 24.91 -5.04 -1.43
N ALA A 388 25.99 -5.20 -0.67
CA ALA A 388 26.85 -4.12 -0.22
C ALA A 388 27.53 -3.37 -1.38
N SER A 389 27.92 -4.09 -2.44
CA SER A 389 28.68 -3.52 -3.56
C SER A 389 27.86 -2.61 -4.48
N TYR A 390 26.52 -2.67 -4.43
CA TYR A 390 25.66 -1.77 -5.21
C TYR A 390 25.25 -0.54 -4.41
N GLU A 391 25.38 0.63 -5.03
CA GLU A 391 24.93 1.91 -4.45
C GLU A 391 23.41 1.98 -4.23
N CYS A 392 22.65 1.41 -5.16
CA CYS A 392 21.19 1.47 -5.16
C CYS A 392 20.56 0.08 -5.32
N ASN A 393 19.48 -0.17 -4.56
CA ASN A 393 18.59 -1.32 -4.79
C ASN A 393 17.72 -1.13 -6.05
N ARG A 394 18.36 -1.21 -7.22
CA ARG A 394 17.75 -1.05 -8.54
C ARG A 394 17.94 -2.30 -9.41
N ARG A 395 17.59 -2.19 -10.70
CA ARG A 395 17.73 -3.29 -11.69
C ARG A 395 19.11 -3.96 -11.70
N PRO A 396 20.25 -3.25 -11.56
CA PRO A 396 21.56 -3.90 -11.54
C PRO A 396 21.71 -4.90 -10.39
N LEU A 397 21.43 -4.49 -9.15
CA LEU A 397 21.45 -5.38 -7.98
C LEU A 397 20.50 -6.57 -8.19
N LYS A 398 19.27 -6.31 -8.64
CA LYS A 398 18.27 -7.37 -8.88
C LYS A 398 18.74 -8.40 -9.91
N ARG A 399 19.46 -7.98 -10.95
CA ARG A 399 20.06 -8.89 -11.94
C ARG A 399 21.21 -9.70 -11.34
N ALA A 400 22.04 -9.08 -10.50
CA ALA A 400 23.10 -9.79 -9.80
C ALA A 400 22.53 -10.89 -8.89
N LEU A 401 21.50 -10.56 -8.11
CA LEU A 401 20.85 -11.53 -7.22
C LEU A 401 20.18 -12.69 -7.96
N SER A 402 19.73 -12.48 -9.21
CA SER A 402 19.12 -13.54 -10.03
C SER A 402 20.13 -14.54 -10.60
N THR A 403 21.43 -14.22 -10.59
CA THR A 403 22.48 -15.10 -11.12
C THR A 403 22.96 -16.02 -9.99
N ARG A 404 22.09 -16.92 -9.52
CA ARG A 404 22.44 -17.89 -8.47
C ARG A 404 22.64 -19.29 -9.04
N ALA A 405 23.48 -20.08 -8.36
CA ALA A 405 23.56 -21.52 -8.55
C ALA A 405 22.17 -22.18 -8.44
N LYS A 406 21.92 -23.19 -9.28
CA LYS A 406 20.67 -23.96 -9.26
C LYS A 406 20.56 -24.73 -7.94
N CYS A 407 19.79 -24.21 -6.98
CA CYS A 407 19.33 -24.97 -5.82
C CYS A 407 17.86 -25.34 -6.04
N SER A 408 17.42 -26.48 -5.51
CA SER A 408 16.01 -26.85 -5.54
C SER A 408 15.18 -25.90 -4.67
N ASP A 409 13.88 -25.79 -4.98
CA ASP A 409 12.94 -24.99 -4.18
C ASP A 409 12.92 -25.41 -2.70
N HIS A 410 13.02 -26.72 -2.43
CA HIS A 410 13.06 -27.25 -1.06
C HIS A 410 14.34 -26.83 -0.31
N GLU A 411 15.52 -26.97 -0.91
CA GLU A 411 16.79 -26.53 -0.28
C GLU A 411 16.80 -25.03 -0.04
N PHE A 412 16.24 -24.27 -0.98
CA PHE A 412 16.08 -22.83 -0.85
C PHE A 412 15.14 -22.49 0.32
N GLY A 413 13.98 -23.16 0.38
CA GLY A 413 13.03 -23.06 1.48
C GLY A 413 13.66 -23.38 2.83
N ASN A 414 14.46 -24.44 2.89
CA ASN A 414 15.17 -24.85 4.10
C ASN A 414 16.19 -23.79 4.56
N SER A 415 16.95 -23.21 3.62
CA SER A 415 17.90 -22.12 3.93
C SER A 415 17.16 -20.88 4.45
N VAL A 416 16.01 -20.55 3.88
CA VAL A 416 15.14 -19.46 4.34
C VAL A 416 14.59 -19.77 5.74
N GLY A 417 14.00 -20.95 5.96
CA GLY A 417 13.45 -21.33 7.25
C GLY A 417 14.51 -21.31 8.36
N LYS A 418 15.72 -21.79 8.07
CA LYS A 418 16.87 -21.75 8.97
C LYS A 418 17.24 -20.32 9.33
N LEU A 419 17.38 -19.43 8.33
CA LEU A 419 17.63 -18.02 8.56
C LEU A 419 16.54 -17.39 9.43
N LEU A 420 15.27 -17.63 9.13
CA LEU A 420 14.16 -17.02 9.86
C LEU A 420 14.13 -17.50 11.32
N SER A 421 14.40 -18.78 11.57
CA SER A 421 14.55 -19.34 12.91
C SER A 421 15.70 -18.69 13.68
N LEU A 422 16.87 -18.52 13.04
CA LEU A 422 18.04 -17.87 13.64
C LEU A 422 17.85 -16.36 13.91
N LEU A 423 16.86 -15.73 13.28
CA LEU A 423 16.48 -14.34 13.49
C LEU A 423 15.27 -14.18 14.43
N ASP A 424 14.89 -15.25 15.12
CA ASP A 424 13.74 -15.30 16.04
C ASP A 424 12.41 -14.86 15.38
N VAL A 425 12.24 -15.14 14.09
CA VAL A 425 10.96 -14.96 13.41
C VAL A 425 10.03 -16.08 13.87
N LYS A 426 8.86 -15.73 14.41
CA LYS A 426 7.89 -16.73 14.83
C LYS A 426 7.41 -17.56 13.62
N VAL A 427 7.28 -18.87 13.82
CA VAL A 427 6.87 -19.84 12.78
C VAL A 427 5.58 -19.44 12.07
N GLU A 428 4.63 -18.81 12.78
CA GLU A 428 3.34 -18.34 12.23
C GLU A 428 3.49 -17.28 11.12
N TYR A 429 4.63 -16.57 11.05
CA TYR A 429 4.93 -15.60 9.98
C TYR A 429 5.96 -16.13 8.98
N SER A 430 6.48 -17.35 9.16
CA SER A 430 7.55 -17.89 8.33
C SER A 430 7.15 -17.98 6.86
N ARG A 431 5.87 -18.29 6.58
CA ARG A 431 5.31 -18.39 5.23
C ARG A 431 5.32 -17.04 4.52
N GLU A 432 4.71 -16.02 5.12
CA GLU A 432 4.63 -14.67 4.54
C GLU A 432 6.00 -14.03 4.41
N VAL A 433 6.86 -14.16 5.43
CA VAL A 433 8.21 -13.60 5.39
C VAL A 433 9.06 -14.31 4.33
N GLY A 434 8.98 -15.64 4.27
CA GLY A 434 9.69 -16.46 3.30
C GLY A 434 9.28 -16.16 1.86
N GLU A 435 7.98 -16.06 1.57
CA GLU A 435 7.47 -15.67 0.26
C GLU A 435 7.98 -14.29 -0.19
N ARG A 436 8.00 -13.31 0.74
CA ARG A 436 8.52 -11.97 0.43
C ARG A 436 10.02 -11.98 0.15
N MET A 437 10.78 -12.81 0.86
CA MET A 437 12.19 -13.04 0.56
C MET A 437 12.39 -13.67 -0.82
N PHE A 438 11.59 -14.69 -1.14
CA PHE A 438 11.64 -15.40 -2.42
C PHE A 438 11.55 -14.42 -3.62
N TYR A 439 10.54 -13.54 -3.60
CA TYR A 439 10.38 -12.54 -4.66
C TYR A 439 11.43 -11.42 -4.62
N ALA A 440 11.87 -11.02 -3.43
CA ALA A 440 12.82 -9.92 -3.29
C ALA A 440 14.20 -10.30 -3.85
N TRP A 441 14.65 -11.54 -3.59
CA TRP A 441 15.90 -12.11 -4.11
C TRP A 441 15.80 -12.62 -5.55
N GLN A 442 14.72 -12.28 -6.28
CA GLN A 442 14.51 -12.58 -7.71
C GLN A 442 14.53 -14.07 -8.07
N LEU A 443 14.04 -14.91 -7.19
CA LEU A 443 13.81 -16.32 -7.50
C LEU A 443 12.53 -16.39 -8.31
N ARG A 444 12.68 -16.36 -9.62
CA ARG A 444 11.53 -16.38 -10.53
C ARG A 444 11.50 -17.71 -11.23
N GLU A 445 10.99 -18.72 -10.54
CA GLU A 445 10.40 -19.86 -11.25
C GLU A 445 9.05 -19.43 -11.84
N ARG A 446 8.68 -20.02 -12.99
CA ARG A 446 7.38 -19.75 -13.63
C ARG A 446 6.28 -20.34 -12.72
N GLY A 447 5.73 -19.53 -11.82
CA GLY A 447 4.62 -19.95 -10.95
C GLY A 447 4.63 -19.38 -9.53
N GLY A 448 5.74 -18.80 -9.08
CA GLY A 448 5.91 -18.39 -7.67
C GLY A 448 6.51 -19.51 -6.82
N PRO A 449 6.58 -19.33 -5.49
CA PRO A 449 7.11 -20.36 -4.60
C PRO A 449 6.25 -21.62 -4.65
N THR A 450 6.86 -22.78 -4.85
CA THR A 450 6.15 -24.06 -4.89
C THR A 450 5.84 -24.60 -3.49
N GLN A 451 5.05 -25.67 -3.40
CA GLN A 451 4.81 -26.35 -2.14
C GLN A 451 6.13 -26.88 -1.50
N ALA A 452 7.07 -27.35 -2.33
CA ALA A 452 8.37 -27.82 -1.88
C ALA A 452 9.17 -26.72 -1.16
N PHE A 453 9.03 -25.46 -1.60
CA PHE A 453 9.64 -24.31 -0.90
C PHE A 453 9.09 -24.15 0.52
N TYR A 454 7.76 -24.23 0.69
CA TYR A 454 7.14 -24.08 2.01
C TYR A 454 7.41 -25.28 2.94
N GLU A 455 7.51 -26.48 2.38
CA GLU A 455 7.96 -27.68 3.10
C GLU A 455 9.38 -27.51 3.60
N GLY A 456 10.28 -26.99 2.75
CA GLY A 456 11.65 -26.65 3.14
C GLY A 456 11.69 -25.66 4.30
N ILE A 457 10.89 -24.58 4.25
CA ILE A 457 10.80 -23.62 5.37
C ILE A 457 10.38 -24.35 6.65
N SER A 458 9.34 -25.16 6.58
CA SER A 458 8.77 -25.86 7.74
C SER A 458 9.74 -26.88 8.33
N ALA A 459 10.50 -27.58 7.49
CA ALA A 459 11.51 -28.55 7.91
C ALA A 459 12.61 -27.88 8.75
N ALA A 460 13.06 -26.68 8.38
CA ALA A 460 14.10 -25.96 9.10
C ALA A 460 13.68 -25.45 10.49
N TYR A 461 12.36 -25.33 10.75
CA TYR A 461 11.82 -25.00 12.07
C TYR A 461 11.62 -26.22 12.99
N GLY A 462 11.89 -27.44 12.51
CA GLY A 462 11.80 -28.68 13.32
C GLY A 462 10.65 -29.64 12.95
N GLY A 463 9.85 -29.37 11.91
CA GLY A 463 8.86 -30.28 11.31
C GLY A 463 7.63 -30.67 12.16
N PRO A 464 6.66 -31.39 11.57
CA PRO A 464 5.70 -30.85 10.61
C PRO A 464 4.73 -29.86 11.28
N VAL A 465 4.56 -28.66 10.71
CA VAL A 465 3.42 -27.81 11.08
C VAL A 465 2.19 -28.47 10.46
N THR A 466 1.30 -29.02 11.29
CA THR A 466 -0.03 -29.41 10.85
C THR A 466 -0.63 -28.20 10.14
N LEU A 467 -0.89 -28.36 8.84
CA LEU A 467 -1.75 -27.48 8.07
C LEU A 467 -3.10 -27.50 8.77
N ILE A 468 -3.31 -26.59 9.72
CA ILE A 468 -4.65 -26.20 10.08
C ILE A 468 -5.15 -25.50 8.82
N ASP A 469 -6.01 -26.20 8.11
CA ASP A 469 -6.89 -25.65 7.09
C ASP A 469 -7.51 -24.36 7.63
N ILE A 470 -6.91 -23.22 7.28
CA ILE A 470 -7.64 -21.96 7.27
C ILE A 470 -8.41 -21.93 5.95
N ASN A 471 -9.35 -22.87 5.82
CA ASN A 471 -10.60 -22.53 5.18
C ASN A 471 -11.25 -21.50 6.08
N MET A 472 -11.20 -20.23 5.68
CA MET A 472 -12.17 -19.26 6.13
C MET A 472 -12.85 -18.59 4.94
N PRO A 473 -14.16 -18.32 5.08
CA PRO A 473 -15.08 -17.92 4.00
C PRO A 473 -14.80 -16.57 3.35
#